data_AF-A0AAV5DG14-F1
#
_entry.id   AF-A0AAV5DG14-F1
#
_cell.length_a   1.000
_cell.length_b   1.000
_cell.length_c   1.000
_cell.angle_alpha   90.00
_cell.angle_beta   90.00
_cell.angle_gamma   90.00
#
_symmetry.space_group_name_H-M   'P 1'
#
loop_
_entity.id
_entity.type
_entity.pdbx_description
1 polymer ?
#
loop_
_entity_poly.entity_id
_entity_poly.type
_entity_poly.pdbx_seq_one_letter_code
_entity_poly.pdbx_strand_id
1 'polypeptide(L)'
;MKIVASYNKEVKAVLLENAPKNTKYTSHDVQTEFLKIHARKVQYSIREEIGNSKFCIMVDESRDESKKEQMAIVLRFVNKEGLIKEHFLDIIHVKDTAALTLKNSVCVVLAE
;
A
#
# COMPACT_ATOMS: atom_id res chain seq x y z
N MET A 1 10.09 21.18 0.89
CA MET A 1 11.40 20.85 1.52
C MET A 1 11.56 21.35 2.96
N LYS A 2 11.12 22.56 3.34
CA LYS A 2 11.23 23.03 4.74
C LYS A 2 10.59 22.09 5.77
N ILE A 3 9.46 21.48 5.42
CA ILE A 3 8.75 20.50 6.25
C ILE A 3 9.59 19.22 6.45
N VAL A 4 10.19 18.66 5.40
CA VAL A 4 11.04 17.46 5.52
C VAL A 4 12.31 17.77 6.34
N ALA A 5 12.88 18.96 6.15
CA ALA A 5 14.02 19.46 6.93
C ALA A 5 13.71 19.66 8.42
N SER A 6 12.45 19.92 8.81
CA SER A 6 12.11 20.01 10.23
C SER A 6 12.06 18.65 10.92
N TYR A 7 11.90 17.55 10.18
CA TYR A 7 11.82 16.20 10.73
C TYR A 7 13.15 15.42 10.69
N ASN A 8 14.14 15.85 9.91
CA ASN A 8 15.42 15.15 9.80
C ASN A 8 16.59 16.15 9.82
N LYS A 9 17.47 16.03 10.84
CA LYS A 9 18.62 16.91 11.07
C LYS A 9 19.68 16.82 9.97
N GLU A 10 19.87 15.64 9.38
CA GLU A 10 20.82 15.42 8.27
C GLU A 10 20.30 16.06 6.98
N VAL A 11 19.01 15.86 6.68
CA VAL A 11 18.34 16.51 5.54
C VAL A 11 18.34 18.04 5.70
N LYS A 12 18.19 18.53 6.94
CA LYS A 12 18.29 19.96 7.25
C LYS A 12 19.69 20.52 6.97
N ALA A 13 20.74 19.79 7.34
CA ALA A 13 22.13 20.19 7.11
C ALA A 13 22.44 20.28 5.60
N VAL A 14 21.96 19.32 4.79
CA VAL A 14 22.19 19.31 3.34
C VAL A 14 21.37 20.37 2.59
N LEU A 15 20.13 20.64 3.04
CA LEU A 15 19.21 21.58 2.36
C LEU A 15 19.57 23.06 2.52
N LEU A 16 20.26 23.44 3.60
CA LEU A 16 20.58 24.85 3.87
C LEU A 16 21.84 25.34 3.14
N GLU A 17 22.82 24.46 2.89
CA GLU A 17 24.12 24.88 2.36
C GLU A 17 24.43 24.38 0.94
N ASN A 18 23.90 23.23 0.49
CA ASN A 18 24.40 22.57 -0.73
C ASN A 18 23.33 22.15 -1.76
N ALA A 19 22.05 22.32 -1.47
CA ALA A 19 20.99 21.84 -2.37
C ALA A 19 20.73 22.83 -3.52
N PRO A 20 20.75 22.38 -4.80
CA PRO A 20 20.28 23.20 -5.91
C PRO A 20 18.85 23.67 -5.64
N LYS A 21 18.57 24.97 -5.78
CA LYS A 21 17.25 25.58 -5.52
C LYS A 21 16.08 24.93 -6.30
N ASN A 22 16.38 24.07 -7.28
CA ASN A 22 15.44 23.40 -8.18
C ASN A 22 15.49 21.85 -8.11
N THR A 23 16.04 21.24 -7.06
CA THR A 23 16.00 19.77 -6.94
C THR A 23 14.56 19.27 -6.82
N LYS A 24 14.09 18.55 -7.85
CA LYS A 24 12.76 17.94 -7.93
C LYS A 24 12.86 16.44 -7.67
N TYR A 25 12.02 15.92 -6.78
CA TYR A 25 11.90 14.48 -6.49
C TYR A 25 10.98 13.79 -7.53
N THR A 26 11.22 14.05 -8.80
CA THR A 26 10.37 13.60 -9.93
C THR A 26 11.01 12.49 -10.75
N SER A 27 12.19 11.99 -10.35
CA SER A 27 12.75 10.79 -10.97
C SER A 27 11.88 9.59 -10.62
N HIS A 28 11.81 8.65 -11.57
CA HIS A 28 11.03 7.43 -11.44
C HIS A 28 11.39 6.65 -10.18
N ASP A 29 12.69 6.52 -9.88
CA ASP A 29 13.17 5.74 -8.73
C ASP A 29 12.73 6.35 -7.41
N VAL A 30 12.84 7.66 -7.27
CA VAL A 30 12.43 8.39 -6.06
C VAL A 30 10.92 8.32 -5.85
N GLN A 31 10.14 8.48 -6.93
CA GLN A 31 8.68 8.37 -6.84
C GLN A 31 8.25 6.94 -6.45
N THR A 32 8.92 5.93 -7.02
CA THR A 32 8.67 4.52 -6.70
C THR A 32 8.99 4.21 -5.24
N GLU A 33 10.14 4.69 -4.74
CA GLU A 33 10.51 4.51 -3.34
C GLU A 33 9.52 5.19 -2.40
N PHE A 34 9.14 6.43 -2.71
CA PHE A 34 8.15 7.17 -1.91
C PHE A 34 6.81 6.43 -1.85
N LEU A 35 6.32 5.93 -3.00
CA LEU A 35 5.07 5.17 -3.07
C LEU A 35 5.16 3.89 -2.24
N LYS A 36 6.26 3.14 -2.32
CA LYS A 36 6.48 1.93 -1.52
C LYS A 36 6.48 2.23 -0.02
N ILE A 37 7.11 3.31 0.42
CA ILE A 37 7.09 3.73 1.83
C ILE A 37 5.67 4.07 2.25
N HIS A 38 4.92 4.78 1.40
CA HIS A 38 3.55 5.16 1.71
C HIS A 38 2.61 3.94 1.80
N ALA A 39 2.70 3.02 0.84
CA ALA A 39 1.93 1.77 0.83
C ALA A 39 2.15 0.97 2.12
N ARG A 40 3.41 0.79 2.54
CA ARG A 40 3.74 0.11 3.81
C ARG A 40 3.14 0.80 5.03
N LYS A 41 3.13 2.14 5.06
CA LYS A 41 2.53 2.89 6.17
C LYS A 41 1.01 2.69 6.22
N VAL A 42 0.35 2.68 5.06
CA VAL A 42 -1.09 2.42 4.97
C VAL A 42 -1.40 0.99 5.45
N GLN A 43 -0.67 -0.01 4.96
CA GLN A 43 -0.81 -1.41 5.39
C GLN A 43 -0.59 -1.56 6.90
N TYR A 44 0.45 -0.94 7.45
CA TYR A 44 0.70 -0.94 8.90
C TYR A 44 -0.46 -0.32 9.68
N SER A 45 -1.01 0.80 9.22
CA SER A 45 -2.17 1.44 9.87
C SER A 45 -3.41 0.55 9.84
N ILE A 46 -3.68 -0.12 8.71
CA ILE A 46 -4.79 -1.08 8.59
C ILE A 46 -4.61 -2.24 9.58
N ARG A 47 -3.39 -2.78 9.67
CA ARG A 47 -3.05 -3.86 10.62
C ARG A 47 -3.26 -3.43 12.07
N GLU A 48 -2.83 -2.23 12.44
CA GLU A 48 -3.02 -1.70 13.80
C GLU A 48 -4.50 -1.45 14.13
N GLU A 49 -5.30 -1.03 13.14
CA GLU A 49 -6.74 -0.84 13.31
C GLU A 49 -7.46 -2.18 13.53
N ILE A 50 -7.09 -3.23 12.78
CA ILE A 50 -7.60 -4.60 12.96
C ILE A 50 -7.15 -5.15 14.32
N GLY A 51 -5.86 -5.03 14.64
CA GLY A 51 -5.25 -5.58 15.85
C GLY A 51 -5.43 -7.10 15.92
N ASN A 52 -6.01 -7.57 17.02
CA ASN A 52 -6.34 -8.99 17.25
C ASN A 52 -7.80 -9.36 16.89
N SER A 53 -8.51 -8.45 16.22
CA SER A 53 -9.91 -8.66 15.86
C SER A 53 -10.02 -9.69 14.75
N LYS A 54 -11.17 -10.37 14.69
CA LYS A 54 -11.49 -11.22 13.53
C LYS A 54 -11.74 -10.34 12.32
N PHE A 55 -11.27 -10.78 11.17
CA PHE A 55 -11.49 -10.14 9.88
C PHE A 55 -11.90 -11.17 8.83
N CYS A 56 -12.47 -10.67 7.75
CA CYS A 56 -12.81 -11.40 6.53
C CYS A 56 -11.98 -10.84 5.39
N ILE A 57 -11.54 -11.71 4.49
CA ILE A 57 -10.91 -11.33 3.23
C ILE A 57 -11.99 -11.43 2.16
N MET A 58 -12.32 -10.30 1.55
CA MET A 58 -13.20 -10.23 0.40
C MET A 58 -12.32 -10.17 -0.85
N VAL A 59 -12.70 -10.97 -1.84
CA VAL A 59 -11.97 -11.10 -3.10
C VAL A 59 -12.97 -10.89 -4.22
N ASP A 60 -12.62 -10.03 -5.17
CA ASP A 60 -13.41 -9.80 -6.38
C ASP A 60 -12.55 -9.98 -7.63
N GLU A 61 -13.09 -10.70 -8.60
CA GLU A 61 -12.42 -11.03 -9.86
C GLU A 61 -12.98 -10.15 -10.98
N SER A 62 -12.09 -9.54 -11.75
CA SER A 62 -12.49 -8.78 -12.94
C SER A 62 -11.46 -8.91 -14.04
N ARG A 63 -11.80 -8.38 -15.22
CA ARG A 63 -10.88 -8.26 -16.35
C ARG A 63 -10.59 -6.80 -16.62
N ASP A 64 -9.32 -6.48 -16.85
CA ASP A 64 -8.94 -5.14 -17.30
C ASP A 64 -9.27 -4.92 -18.79
N GLU A 65 -9.07 -3.70 -19.29
CA GLU A 65 -9.32 -3.36 -20.70
C GLU A 65 -8.46 -4.18 -21.68
N SER A 66 -7.33 -4.70 -21.21
CA SER A 66 -6.44 -5.59 -21.96
C SER A 66 -6.86 -7.06 -21.88
N LYS A 67 -8.02 -7.36 -21.29
CA LYS A 67 -8.58 -8.70 -21.07
C LYS A 67 -7.72 -9.58 -20.16
N LYS A 68 -6.87 -8.99 -19.32
CA LYS A 68 -6.11 -9.74 -18.31
C LYS A 68 -6.96 -9.89 -17.06
N GLU A 69 -6.92 -11.08 -16.47
CA GLU A 69 -7.58 -11.35 -15.19
C GLU A 69 -6.87 -10.58 -14.07
N GLN A 70 -7.66 -9.99 -13.19
CA GLN A 70 -7.19 -9.28 -12.02
C GLN A 70 -8.09 -9.59 -10.82
N MET A 71 -7.51 -9.45 -9.63
CA MET A 71 -8.17 -9.78 -8.38
C MET A 71 -7.98 -8.63 -7.39
N ALA A 72 -9.09 -8.04 -6.95
CA ALA A 72 -9.10 -7.05 -5.89
C ALA A 72 -9.25 -7.73 -4.53
N ILE A 73 -8.48 -7.30 -3.54
CA ILE A 73 -8.49 -7.83 -2.18
C ILE A 73 -8.88 -6.72 -1.22
N VAL A 74 -9.92 -6.98 -0.42
CA VAL A 74 -10.45 -6.05 0.59
C VAL A 74 -10.55 -6.75 1.93
N LEU A 75 -10.07 -6.11 3.00
CA LEU A 75 -10.22 -6.59 4.36
C LEU A 75 -11.47 -5.99 5.00
N ARG A 76 -12.37 -6.84 5.50
CA ARG A 76 -13.57 -6.44 6.23
C ARG A 76 -13.47 -6.87 7.69
N PHE A 77 -13.64 -5.94 8.62
CA PHE A 77 -13.55 -6.23 10.05
C PHE A 77 -14.44 -5.29 10.87
N VAL A 78 -14.63 -5.62 12.15
CA VAL A 78 -15.30 -4.74 13.10
C VAL A 78 -14.21 -4.03 13.91
N ASN A 79 -14.24 -2.70 13.91
CA ASN A 79 -13.26 -1.91 14.65
C ASN A 79 -13.60 -1.81 16.14
N LYS A 80 -12.77 -1.08 16.90
CA LYS A 80 -12.92 -0.93 18.37
C LYS A 80 -14.23 -0.25 18.77
N GLU A 81 -14.81 0.56 17.89
CA GLU A 81 -16.09 1.23 18.10
C GLU A 81 -17.29 0.35 17.72
N GLY A 82 -17.07 -0.89 17.29
CA GLY A 82 -18.14 -1.81 16.88
C GLY A 82 -18.67 -1.55 15.47
N LEU A 83 -17.97 -0.75 14.66
CA LEU A 83 -18.36 -0.41 13.29
C LEU A 83 -17.69 -1.34 12.28
N ILE A 84 -18.44 -1.75 11.26
CA ILE A 84 -17.88 -2.48 10.12
C ILE A 84 -17.01 -1.53 9.31
N LYS A 85 -15.77 -1.93 9.06
CA LYS A 85 -14.79 -1.25 8.22
C LYS A 85 -14.37 -2.17 7.07
N GLU A 86 -14.11 -1.55 5.94
CA GLU A 86 -13.63 -2.18 4.72
C GLU A 86 -12.42 -1.40 4.21
N HIS A 87 -11.27 -2.07 4.12
CA HIS A 87 -10.04 -1.47 3.61
C HIS A 87 -9.56 -2.23 2.39
N PHE A 88 -9.42 -1.50 1.28
CA PHE A 88 -8.75 -2.02 0.08
C PHE A 88 -7.28 -2.28 0.41
N LEU A 89 -6.82 -3.48 0.06
CA LEU A 89 -5.45 -3.90 0.31
C LEU A 89 -4.61 -3.84 -0.96
N ASP A 90 -5.07 -4.51 -2.03
CA ASP A 90 -4.36 -4.52 -3.30
C ASP A 90 -5.26 -4.96 -4.47
N ILE A 91 -4.81 -4.66 -5.68
CA ILE A 91 -5.31 -5.24 -6.93
C ILE A 91 -4.15 -5.87 -7.68
N ILE A 92 -4.25 -7.16 -7.91
CA ILE A 92 -3.16 -7.93 -8.51
C ILE A 92 -3.61 -8.60 -9.80
N HIS A 93 -2.74 -8.59 -10.81
CA HIS A 93 -2.93 -9.40 -12.00
C HIS A 93 -2.73 -10.87 -11.64
N VAL A 94 -3.70 -11.69 -12.03
CA VAL A 94 -3.64 -13.14 -11.86
C VAL A 94 -3.57 -13.81 -13.22
N LYS A 95 -2.97 -15.00 -13.28
CA LYS A 95 -2.84 -15.73 -14.55
C LYS A 95 -4.20 -16.20 -15.07
N ASP A 96 -5.04 -16.66 -14.15
CA ASP A 96 -6.37 -17.21 -14.39
C ASP A 96 -7.19 -17.11 -13.09
N THR A 97 -8.50 -17.33 -13.20
CA THR A 97 -9.46 -17.32 -12.09
C THR A 97 -9.63 -18.70 -11.43
N ALA A 98 -8.68 -19.62 -11.63
CA ALA A 98 -8.76 -20.91 -10.95
C ALA A 98 -8.57 -20.70 -9.44
N ALA A 99 -9.38 -21.40 -8.64
CA ALA A 99 -9.37 -21.25 -7.17
C ALA A 99 -7.97 -21.41 -6.55
N LEU A 100 -7.12 -22.28 -7.11
CA LEU A 100 -5.74 -22.47 -6.66
C LEU A 100 -4.88 -21.21 -6.90
N THR A 101 -4.99 -20.61 -8.08
CA THR A 101 -4.26 -19.38 -8.44
C THR A 101 -4.65 -18.26 -7.51
N LEU A 102 -5.95 -18.03 -7.34
CA LEU A 102 -6.48 -16.97 -6.47
C LEU A 102 -6.08 -17.17 -5.00
N LYS A 103 -6.20 -18.40 -4.47
CA LYS A 103 -5.74 -18.72 -3.13
C LYS A 103 -4.26 -18.38 -2.93
N ASN A 104 -3.40 -18.80 -3.85
CA ASN A 104 -1.96 -18.55 -3.76
C ASN A 104 -1.66 -17.05 -3.81
N SER A 105 -2.34 -16.33 -4.70
CA SER A 105 -2.25 -14.89 -4.84
C SER A 105 -2.66 -14.15 -3.55
N VAL A 106 -3.76 -14.56 -2.91
CA VAL A 106 -4.16 -14.02 -1.59
C VAL A 106 -3.08 -14.30 -0.54
N CYS A 107 -2.53 -15.52 -0.49
CA CYS A 107 -1.46 -15.84 0.47
C CYS A 107 -0.21 -15.00 0.28
N VAL A 108 0.16 -14.67 -0.97
CA VAL A 108 1.31 -13.81 -1.27
C VAL A 108 1.05 -12.39 -0.75
N VAL A 109 -0.09 -11.79 -1.08
CA VAL A 109 -0.41 -10.41 -0.65
C VAL A 109 -0.47 -10.27 0.86
N LEU A 110 -0.99 -11.29 1.57
CA LEU A 110 -1.09 -11.26 3.03
C LEU A 110 0.22 -11.60 3.75
N ALA A 111 1.26 -12.05 3.03
CA ALA A 111 2.56 -12.38 3.61
C ALA A 111 3.56 -11.21 3.57
N GLU A 112 3.24 -10.12 2.86
CA GLU A 112 4.04 -8.89 2.79
C GLU A 112 3.91 -8.00 4.04
#